data_AF-A0A7Y0C2Y1-F1
#
_entry.id   AF-A0A7Y0C2Y1-F1
#
_cell.length_a   1.000
_cell.length_b   1.000
_cell.length_c   1.000
_cell.angle_alpha   90.00
_cell.angle_beta   90.00
_cell.angle_gamma   90.00
#
_symmetry.space_group_name_H-M   'P 1'
#
loop_
_entity.id
_entity.type
_entity.pdbx_description
1 polymer ?
#
loop_
_entity_poly.entity_id
_entity_poly.type
_entity_poly.pdbx_seq_one_letter_code
_entity_poly.pdbx_strand_id
1 'polypeptide(L)'
;MIKPISVVFRPRAASQAGAGKGLAVKSPPANRTGTLQNASVDVSLQLPHERDQSVDMTARETSSVVEQARRDLAKGLQDTSKGAEMDAAYKKLAP
;
A
#
# COMPACT_ATOMS: atom_id res chain seq x y z
N MET A 1 38.56 -19.67 -12.42
CA MET A 1 39.01 -18.90 -11.23
C MET A 1 37.94 -17.88 -10.89
N ILE A 2 37.08 -18.18 -9.91
CA ILE A 2 35.90 -17.36 -9.54
C ILE A 2 36.24 -16.64 -8.23
N LYS A 3 36.15 -15.31 -8.21
CA LYS A 3 36.39 -14.49 -7.01
C LYS A 3 35.11 -14.44 -6.16
N PRO A 4 35.16 -14.62 -4.84
CA PRO A 4 33.97 -14.48 -4.00
C PRO A 4 33.61 -13.00 -3.78
N ILE A 5 32.31 -12.70 -3.90
CA ILE A 5 31.73 -11.40 -3.59
C ILE A 5 31.50 -11.32 -2.07
N SER A 6 32.20 -10.40 -1.40
CA SER A 6 32.02 -10.14 0.02
C SER A 6 30.83 -9.22 0.26
N VAL A 7 29.76 -9.74 0.86
CA VAL A 7 28.60 -8.95 1.28
C VAL A 7 28.86 -8.42 2.70
N VAL A 8 29.04 -7.10 2.83
CA VAL A 8 29.18 -6.42 4.13
C VAL A 8 27.81 -6.01 4.62
N PHE A 9 27.33 -6.64 5.70
CA PHE A 9 26.08 -6.29 6.35
C PHE A 9 26.29 -5.09 7.28
N ARG A 10 25.66 -3.95 6.98
CA ARG A 10 25.64 -2.78 7.88
C ARG A 10 24.42 -2.87 8.79
N PRO A 11 24.56 -2.76 10.12
CA PRO A 11 23.42 -2.77 11.02
C PRO A 11 22.59 -1.48 10.89
N ARG A 12 21.27 -1.63 10.88
CA ARG A 12 20.27 -0.55 10.88
C ARG A 12 20.19 0.06 12.29
N ALA A 13 20.41 1.38 12.38
CA ALA A 13 20.21 2.13 13.62
C ALA A 13 18.73 2.10 14.06
N ALA A 14 18.51 1.88 15.36
CA ALA A 14 17.19 1.83 15.97
C ALA A 14 16.52 3.21 15.98
N SER A 15 15.29 3.32 15.45
CA SER A 15 14.48 4.54 15.59
C SER A 15 13.85 4.58 16.98
N GLN A 16 14.11 5.65 17.73
CA GLN A 16 13.51 5.90 19.04
C GLN A 16 11.98 5.99 18.96
N ALA A 17 11.29 5.25 19.81
CA ALA A 17 9.85 5.35 20.01
C ALA A 17 9.53 6.60 20.83
N GLY A 18 8.83 7.57 20.23
CA GLY A 18 8.32 8.75 20.91
C GLY A 18 7.13 8.40 21.80
N ALA A 19 7.21 8.79 23.08
CA ALA A 19 6.15 8.63 24.06
C ALA A 19 4.91 9.47 23.71
N GLY A 20 3.76 8.81 23.51
CA GLY A 20 2.48 9.48 23.29
C GLY A 20 1.92 10.05 24.60
N LYS A 21 1.87 11.40 24.72
CA LYS A 21 1.05 12.07 25.74
C LYS A 21 -0.40 12.11 25.26
N GLY A 22 -1.32 11.74 26.15
CA GLY A 22 -2.76 11.60 25.90
C GLY A 22 -3.45 12.86 25.39
N LEU A 23 -4.55 12.64 24.67
CA LEU A 23 -5.35 13.66 23.99
C LEU A 23 -5.94 14.67 24.98
N ALA A 24 -5.58 15.94 24.82
CA ALA A 24 -6.25 17.05 25.48
C ALA A 24 -7.69 17.20 24.97
N VAL A 25 -8.65 17.25 25.89
CA VAL A 25 -10.05 17.61 25.61
C VAL A 25 -10.09 18.99 24.93
N LYS A 26 -10.50 19.01 23.66
CA LYS A 26 -10.74 20.26 22.92
C LYS A 26 -12.15 20.76 23.20
N SER A 27 -12.27 21.91 23.85
CA SER A 27 -13.48 22.73 23.80
C SER A 27 -13.75 23.16 22.34
N PRO A 28 -15.02 23.27 21.91
CA PRO A 28 -15.33 23.56 20.51
C PRO A 28 -14.87 24.99 20.16
N PRO A 29 -14.14 25.20 19.05
CA PRO A 29 -13.86 26.56 18.60
C PRO A 29 -15.17 27.19 18.12
N ALA A 30 -15.53 28.30 18.76
CA ALA A 30 -16.48 29.24 18.21
C ALA A 30 -15.95 29.71 16.84
N ASN A 31 -16.85 29.77 15.85
CA ASN A 31 -16.62 30.31 14.51
C ASN A 31 -15.92 29.36 13.50
N ARG A 32 -16.69 28.43 12.91
CA ARG A 32 -16.31 27.77 11.64
C ARG A 32 -16.86 28.56 10.45
N THR A 33 -16.30 29.74 10.23
CA THR A 33 -16.31 30.40 8.91
C THR A 33 -14.87 30.54 8.50
N GLY A 34 -14.47 29.76 7.51
CA GLY A 34 -13.09 29.67 7.06
C GLY A 34 -12.68 28.22 6.86
N THR A 35 -13.28 27.55 5.89
CA THR A 35 -12.42 26.79 4.98
C THR A 35 -11.32 27.75 4.56
N LEU A 36 -10.11 27.57 5.07
CA LEU A 36 -8.93 28.09 4.38
C LEU A 36 -8.88 27.29 3.09
N GLN A 37 -9.67 27.74 2.11
CA GLN A 37 -9.56 27.32 0.74
C GLN A 37 -8.15 27.73 0.33
N ASN A 38 -7.24 26.78 0.40
CA ASN A 38 -6.05 26.81 -0.40
C ASN A 38 -6.57 26.69 -1.84
N ALA A 39 -7.06 27.79 -2.40
CA ALA A 39 -7.81 27.84 -3.66
C ALA A 39 -6.98 27.31 -4.83
N SER A 40 -5.67 27.22 -4.65
CA SER A 40 -4.72 26.55 -5.53
C SER A 40 -4.91 25.02 -5.61
N VAL A 41 -5.47 24.38 -4.58
CA VAL A 41 -5.76 22.93 -4.57
C VAL A 41 -7.09 22.67 -5.29
N ASP A 42 -8.11 23.51 -5.09
CA ASP A 42 -9.42 23.33 -5.74
C ASP A 42 -9.39 23.56 -7.25
N VAL A 43 -8.52 24.44 -7.76
CA VAL A 43 -8.45 24.77 -9.20
C VAL A 43 -7.93 23.59 -10.06
N SER A 44 -7.30 22.58 -9.46
CA SER A 44 -6.70 21.46 -10.20
C SER A 44 -7.41 20.12 -10.02
N LEU A 45 -8.42 20.02 -9.14
CA LEU A 45 -9.19 18.79 -8.97
C LEU A 45 -10.49 18.88 -9.79
N GLN A 46 -10.60 18.02 -10.80
CA GLN A 46 -11.81 17.87 -11.61
C GLN A 46 -13.04 17.58 -10.73
N LEU A 47 -14.18 18.18 -11.10
CA LEU A 47 -15.47 17.91 -10.45
C LEU A 47 -15.84 16.43 -10.64
N PRO A 48 -16.67 15.84 -9.74
CA PRO A 48 -17.04 14.42 -9.84
C PRO A 48 -17.55 14.00 -11.22
N HIS A 49 -18.44 14.82 -11.81
CA HIS A 49 -19.00 14.56 -13.14
C HIS A 49 -18.01 14.80 -14.30
N GLU A 50 -16.96 15.59 -14.09
CA GLU A 50 -15.88 15.77 -15.07
C GLU A 50 -14.91 14.59 -15.05
N ARG A 51 -14.61 14.08 -13.84
CA ARG A 51 -13.82 12.85 -13.65
C ARG A 51 -14.52 11.65 -14.28
N ASP A 52 -15.83 11.52 -14.06
CA ASP A 52 -16.61 10.40 -14.59
C ASP A 52 -16.70 10.42 -16.12
N GLN A 53 -16.55 11.59 -16.76
CA GLN A 53 -16.50 11.74 -18.22
C GLN A 53 -15.08 11.74 -18.79
N SER A 54 -14.06 11.58 -17.94
CA SER A 54 -12.68 11.54 -18.40
C SER A 54 -12.36 10.19 -19.05
N VAL A 55 -11.67 10.23 -20.19
CA VAL A 55 -11.32 9.04 -20.98
C VAL A 55 -10.08 8.31 -20.46
N ASP A 56 -9.34 8.91 -19.53
CA ASP A 56 -8.07 8.40 -18.98
C ASP A 56 -8.22 7.95 -17.51
N MET A 57 -9.37 7.38 -17.17
CA MET A 57 -9.63 6.85 -15.81
C MET A 57 -8.83 5.60 -15.49
N THR A 58 -8.25 4.96 -16.51
CA THR A 58 -7.39 3.79 -16.36
C THR A 58 -6.13 4.06 -17.16
N ALA A 59 -4.96 3.89 -16.52
CA ALA A 59 -3.70 4.04 -17.23
C ALA A 59 -3.69 3.14 -18.47
N ARG A 60 -3.27 3.70 -19.61
CA ARG A 60 -3.18 2.99 -20.88
C ARG A 60 -2.29 1.74 -20.80
N GLU A 61 -1.32 1.75 -19.90
CA GLU A 61 -0.35 0.68 -19.70
C GLU A 61 -0.66 -0.11 -18.43
N THR A 62 -0.61 -1.44 -18.53
CA THR A 62 -0.71 -2.34 -17.40
C THR A 62 0.56 -2.26 -16.55
N SER A 63 0.43 -2.40 -15.24
CA SER A 63 1.60 -2.39 -14.37
C SER A 63 2.48 -3.62 -14.64
N SER A 64 3.79 -3.47 -14.43
CA SER A 64 4.76 -4.56 -14.63
C SER A 64 4.45 -5.80 -13.78
N VAL A 65 3.86 -5.60 -12.61
CA VAL A 65 3.41 -6.65 -11.69
C VAL A 65 2.24 -7.45 -12.28
N VAL A 66 1.27 -6.77 -12.89
CA VAL A 66 0.12 -7.41 -13.54
C VAL A 66 0.57 -8.25 -14.73
N GLU A 67 1.49 -7.73 -15.55
CA GLU A 67 2.04 -8.50 -16.67
C GLU A 67 2.83 -9.73 -16.21
N GLN A 68 3.53 -9.64 -15.09
CA GLN A 68 4.24 -10.77 -14.53
C GLN A 68 3.29 -11.86 -14.03
N ALA A 69 2.26 -11.47 -13.26
CA ALA A 69 1.23 -12.39 -12.80
C ALA A 69 0.55 -13.10 -13.98
N ARG A 70 0.27 -12.38 -15.07
CA ARG A 70 -0.28 -12.97 -16.31
C ARG A 70 0.65 -14.02 -16.90
N ARG A 71 1.95 -13.74 -16.98
CA ARG A 71 2.95 -14.70 -17.47
C ARG A 71 3.05 -15.93 -16.56
N ASP A 72 2.96 -15.75 -15.26
CA ASP A 72 3.03 -16.84 -14.29
C ASP A 72 1.81 -17.76 -14.40
N LEU A 73 0.60 -17.20 -14.51
CA LEU A 73 -0.62 -17.95 -14.79
C LEU A 73 -0.56 -18.68 -16.14
N ALA A 74 -0.06 -18.03 -17.19
CA ALA A 74 0.10 -18.66 -18.51
C ALA A 74 1.10 -19.82 -18.51
N LYS A 75 2.08 -19.80 -17.60
CA LYS A 75 3.01 -20.90 -17.35
C LYS A 75 2.43 -22.00 -16.45
N GLY A 76 1.20 -21.83 -15.97
CA GLY A 76 0.56 -22.74 -15.02
C GLY A 76 1.15 -22.66 -13.61
N LEU A 77 1.90 -21.58 -13.30
CA LEU A 77 2.44 -21.38 -11.96
C LEU A 77 1.29 -21.02 -11.02
N GLN A 78 0.91 -21.97 -10.17
CA GLN A 78 -0.12 -21.80 -9.16
C GLN A 78 0.56 -21.69 -7.79
N ASP A 79 0.25 -20.64 -7.04
CA ASP A 79 0.77 -20.50 -5.67
C ASP A 79 -0.04 -21.38 -4.70
N THR A 80 0.13 -22.69 -4.82
CA THR A 80 -0.42 -23.69 -3.89
C THR A 80 0.64 -24.22 -2.94
N SER A 81 1.82 -23.59 -2.89
CA SER A 81 2.98 -24.04 -2.12
C SER A 81 2.66 -24.26 -0.63
N LYS A 82 1.74 -23.47 -0.08
CA LYS A 82 1.30 -23.54 1.33
C LYS A 82 0.11 -24.47 1.60
N GLY A 83 -0.43 -25.14 0.59
CA GLY A 83 -1.63 -25.98 0.74
C GLY A 83 -1.46 -27.08 1.78
N ALA A 84 -0.35 -27.82 1.72
CA ALA A 84 -0.08 -28.91 2.67
C ALA A 84 0.13 -28.43 4.11
N GLU A 85 0.80 -27.29 4.30
CA GLU A 85 1.02 -26.69 5.62
C GLU A 85 -0.30 -26.19 6.23
N MET A 86 -1.16 -25.57 5.41
CA MET A 86 -2.49 -25.11 5.83
C MET A 86 -3.40 -26.28 6.18
N ASP A 87 -3.45 -27.32 5.34
CA ASP A 87 -4.21 -28.56 5.63
C ASP A 87 -3.76 -29.21 6.94
N ALA A 88 -2.44 -29.27 7.18
CA ALA A 88 -1.89 -29.80 8.42
C ALA A 88 -2.25 -28.93 9.64
N ALA A 89 -2.33 -27.61 9.49
CA ALA A 89 -2.76 -26.70 10.55
C ALA A 89 -4.25 -26.88 10.88
N TYR A 90 -5.12 -26.96 9.86
CA TYR A 90 -6.55 -27.16 10.05
C TYR A 90 -6.89 -28.51 10.69
N LYS A 91 -6.19 -29.58 10.32
CA LYS A 91 -6.36 -30.90 10.96
C LYS A 91 -6.06 -30.89 12.46
N LYS A 92 -5.15 -30.03 12.92
CA LYS A 92 -4.81 -29.89 14.34
C LYS A 92 -5.81 -29.04 15.13
N LEU A 93 -6.59 -28.20 14.43
CA LEU A 93 -7.59 -27.31 15.02
C LEU A 93 -8.99 -27.94 15.08
N ALA A 94 -9.18 -29.10 14.43
CA ALA A 94 -10.42 -29.86 14.53
C ALA A 94 -10.60 -30.37 15.98
N PRO A 95 -11.76 -30.12 16.61
CA PRO A 95 -12.02 -30.48 18.01
C PRO A 95 -12.13 -31.99 18.23
#